data_AF-A0AAC9GLJ2-F1
#
_entry.id   AF-A0AAC9GLJ2-F1
#
_cell.length_a   1.000
_cell.length_b   1.000
_cell.length_c   1.000
_cell.angle_alpha   90.00
_cell.angle_beta   90.00
_cell.angle_gamma   90.00
#
_symmetry.space_group_name_H-M   'P 1'
#
loop_
_entity.id
_entity.type
_entity.pdbx_description
1 polymer ?
#
loop_
_entity_poly.entity_id
_entity_poly.type
_entity_poly.pdbx_seq_one_letter_code
_entity_poly.pdbx_strand_id
1 'polypeptide(L)' 'MKVSLGNEFGVVIKDENDQSTFYGLIRWDTPKENDIEDWKGQFGTFIRIGGSILNSDYEFKYITEEGFSK' A
#
# COMPACT_ATOMS: atom_id res chain seq x y z
N MET A 1 0.57 -6.72 1.15
CA MET A 1 -0.89 -6.68 1.39
C MET A 1 -1.46 -5.62 0.45
N LYS A 2 -2.36 -5.99 -0.47
CA LYS A 2 -2.94 -5.02 -1.42
C LYS A 2 -4.01 -4.18 -0.73
N VAL A 3 -4.05 -2.91 -1.04
CA VAL A 3 -4.98 -1.94 -0.45
C VAL A 3 -5.50 -0.98 -1.51
N SER A 4 -6.65 -0.38 -1.25
CA SER A 4 -7.15 0.75 -2.03
C SER A 4 -7.64 1.87 -1.13
N LEU A 5 -7.58 3.10 -1.64
CA LEU A 5 -8.23 4.27 -1.06
C LEU A 5 -8.87 5.07 -2.19
N GLY A 6 -10.20 5.14 -2.22
CA GLY A 6 -10.93 5.71 -3.36
C GLY A 6 -10.64 4.94 -4.65
N ASN A 7 -10.02 5.60 -5.63
CA ASN A 7 -9.66 5.01 -6.93
C ASN A 7 -8.16 4.69 -7.03
N GLU A 8 -7.42 4.78 -5.93
CA GLU A 8 -6.00 4.48 -5.87
C GLU A 8 -5.78 3.08 -5.31
N PHE A 9 -4.80 2.37 -5.89
CA PHE A 9 -4.48 0.99 -5.58
C PHE A 9 -3.00 0.92 -5.20
N GLY A 10 -2.68 0.17 -4.15
CA GLY A 10 -1.31 0.10 -3.67
C GLY A 10 -1.02 -1.18 -2.92
N VAL A 11 0.24 -1.35 -2.55
CA VAL A 11 0.71 -2.46 -1.74
C VAL A 11 1.40 -1.93 -0.50
N VAL A 12 1.05 -2.51 0.64
CA VAL A 12 1.82 -2.31 1.86
C VAL A 12 3.17 -2.99 1.71
N ILE A 13 4.22 -2.19 1.66
CA ILE A 13 5.61 -2.63 1.63
C ILE A 13 6.08 -2.87 3.06
N LYS A 14 6.90 -3.92 3.25
CA LYS A 14 7.46 -4.24 4.56
C LYS A 14 8.80 -3.52 4.71
N ASP A 15 8.98 -2.78 5.80
CA ASP A 15 10.30 -2.35 6.23
C ASP A 15 11.03 -3.55 6.87
N GLU A 16 12.33 -3.69 6.63
CA GLU A 16 13.17 -4.70 7.28
C GLU A 16 13.20 -4.53 8.81
N ASN A 17 12.87 -3.34 9.30
CA ASN A 17 12.75 -3.01 10.73
C ASN A 17 11.31 -3.01 11.26
N ASP A 18 10.30 -3.31 10.42
CA ASP A 18 8.90 -3.32 10.88
C ASP A 18 8.65 -4.54 11.77
N GLN A 19 8.64 -4.31 13.08
CA GLN A 19 8.13 -5.26 14.06
C GLN A 19 6.62 -5.46 13.84
N SER A 20 6.27 -6.43 12.98
CA SER A 20 5.04 -7.24 12.82
C SER A 20 3.64 -6.65 13.08
N THR A 21 3.50 -5.37 13.42
CA THR A 21 2.26 -4.75 13.91
C THR A 21 2.05 -3.32 13.41
N PHE A 22 3.11 -2.66 12.91
CA PHE A 22 3.03 -1.31 12.33
C PHE A 22 3.07 -1.34 10.81
N TYR A 23 2.12 -2.06 10.20
CA TYR A 23 1.93 -2.03 8.75
C TYR A 23 1.37 -0.66 8.34
N GLY A 24 1.99 -0.02 7.34
CA GLY A 24 1.53 1.31 6.94
C GLY A 24 2.28 2.01 5.82
N LEU A 25 3.49 1.61 5.45
CA LEU A 25 4.09 2.16 4.23
C LEU A 25 3.38 1.56 3.02
N ILE A 26 2.67 2.40 2.25
CA ILE A 26 1.95 2.00 1.05
C ILE A 26 2.71 2.54 -0.15
N ARG A 27 3.11 1.64 -1.06
CA ARG A 27 3.53 1.99 -2.41
C ARG A 27 2.31 1.99 -3.32
N TRP A 28 1.99 3.15 -3.90
CA TRP A 28 0.85 3.31 -4.81
C TRP A 28 1.21 2.90 -6.24
N ASP A 29 0.24 2.34 -6.95
CA ASP A 29 0.34 1.88 -8.34
C ASP A 29 0.25 3.04 -9.32
N THR A 30 1.28 3.87 -9.31
CA THR A 30 1.37 5.08 -10.15
C THR A 30 2.69 5.08 -10.93
N PRO A 31 2.78 5.82 -12.05
CA PRO A 31 4.03 5.93 -12.81
C PRO A 31 5.14 6.67 -12.06
N LYS A 32 4.86 7.29 -10.90
CA LYS A 32 5.87 7.98 -10.11
C LYS A 32 6.64 6.93 -9.31
N GLU A 33 7.97 6.91 -9.45
CA GLU A 33 8.85 5.89 -8.86
C GLU A 33 8.77 5.82 -7.31
N ASN A 34 8.53 6.96 -6.66
CA ASN A 34 8.55 7.10 -5.20
C ASN A 34 7.19 7.55 -4.63
N ASP A 35 6.08 7.09 -5.22
CA ASP A 35 4.75 7.32 -4.66
C ASP A 35 4.54 6.37 -3.47
N ILE A 36 5.13 6.74 -2.34
CA ILE A 36 5.09 6.00 -1.08
C ILE A 36 4.51 6.91 -0.02
N GLU A 37 3.50 6.42 0.68
CA GLU A 37 2.88 7.13 1.79
C GLU A 37 3.03 6.36 3.10
N ASP A 38 3.30 7.08 4.17
CA ASP A 38 3.44 6.52 5.51
C ASP A 38 2.12 6.56 6.29
N TRP A 39 1.53 5.38 6.44
CA TRP A 39 0.35 5.13 7.27
C TRP A 39 0.69 4.34 8.55
N LYS A 40 1.97 4.24 8.94
CA LYS A 40 2.38 3.54 10.16
C LYS A 40 1.71 4.18 11.37
N GLY A 41 1.05 3.36 12.19
CA GLY A 41 0.25 3.83 13.34
C GLY A 41 -1.04 4.60 12.98
N GLN A 42 -1.29 4.85 11.69
CA GLN A 42 -2.47 5.54 11.19
C GLN A 42 -3.41 4.62 10.38
N PHE A 43 -3.15 3.32 10.35
CA PHE A 43 -3.95 2.37 9.57
C PHE A 43 -5.43 2.34 10.00
N GLY A 44 -5.74 2.62 11.27
CA GLY A 44 -7.13 2.81 11.71
C GLY A 44 -7.81 4.02 11.07
N THR A 45 -7.06 5.11 10.85
CA THR A 45 -7.54 6.27 10.09
C THR A 45 -7.71 5.92 8.62
N PHE A 46 -6.74 5.21 8.02
CA PHE A 46 -6.82 4.72 6.63
C PHE A 46 -8.14 3.99 6.38
N ILE A 47 -8.50 3.02 7.23
CA ILE A 47 -9.78 2.31 7.12
C ILE A 47 -10.98 3.24 7.33
N ARG A 48 -10.92 4.14 8.32
CA ARG A 48 -12.01 5.10 8.61
C ARG A 48 -12.34 6.02 7.44
N ILE A 49 -11.35 6.37 6.61
CA ILE A 49 -11.55 7.24 5.44
C ILE A 49 -11.93 6.49 4.16
N GLY A 50 -12.25 5.19 4.26
CA GLY A 50 -12.66 4.36 3.11
C GLY A 50 -11.52 3.55 2.50
N GLY A 51 -10.37 3.49 3.16
CA GLY A 51 -9.32 2.56 2.82
C GLY A 51 -9.77 1.12 3.03
N SER A 52 -9.39 0.21 2.14
CA SER A 52 -9.78 -1.18 2.19
C SER A 52 -8.63 -2.10 1.81
N ILE A 53 -8.67 -3.33 2.34
CA ILE A 53 -7.76 -4.41 1.94
C ILE A 53 -8.40 -5.09 0.73
N LEU A 54 -7.62 -5.26 -0.33
CA LEU A 54 -8.08 -5.87 -1.57
C LEU A 54 -7.85 -7.39 -1.54
N ASN A 55 -8.78 -8.12 -2.14
CA ASN A 55 -8.54 -9.50 -2.52
C ASN A 55 -7.52 -9.53 -3.67
N SER A 56 -6.75 -10.62 -3.75
CA SER A 56 -5.50 -10.74 -4.53
C SER A 56 -5.58 -10.49 -6.04
N ASP A 57 -6.77 -10.28 -6.60
CA ASP A 57 -7.05 -10.30 -8.03
C ASP A 57 -6.69 -9.00 -8.76
N TYR A 58 -6.35 -7.92 -8.04
CA TYR A 58 -5.93 -6.66 -8.67
C TYR A 58 -4.52 -6.79 -9.26
N GLU A 59 -4.36 -6.65 -10.57
CA GLU A 59 -3.05 -6.63 -11.23
C GLU A 59 -2.49 -5.21 -11.30
N PHE A 60 -1.37 -4.97 -10.62
CA PHE A 60 -0.68 -3.68 -10.63
C PHE A 60 -0.13 -3.33 -12.02
N LYS A 61 -0.27 -2.08 -12.44
CA LYS A 61 0.20 -1.61 -13.75
C LYS A 61 1.66 -1.14 -13.74
N TYR A 62 2.06 -0.42 -12.69
CA TYR A 62 3.34 0.28 -12.59
C TYR A 62 4.29 -0.34 -11.56
N ILE A 63 3.76 -1.15 -10.64
CA ILE A 63 4.54 -1.80 -9.59
C ILE A 63 4.36 -3.32 -9.58
N THR A 64 5.29 -4.05 -8.96
CA THR A 64 5.16 -5.48 -8.66
C THR A 64 4.33 -5.72 -7.40
N GLU A 65 4.07 -6.99 -7.10
CA GLU A 65 3.39 -7.44 -5.88
C GLU A 65 4.17 -7.11 -4.59
N GLU A 66 5.46 -6.81 -4.71
CA GLU A 66 6.36 -6.41 -3.64
C GLU A 66 6.57 -4.89 -3.58
N GLY A 67 6.03 -4.14 -4.54
CA GLY A 67 6.13 -2.67 -4.59
C GLY A 67 7.35 -2.13 -5.34
N PHE A 68 8.05 -2.95 -6.12
CA PHE A 68 9.11 -2.49 -7.02
C PHE A 68 8.53 -1.93 -8.32
N SER A 69 9.16 -0.93 -8.93
CA SER A 69 8.75 -0.43 -10.25
C SER A 69 8.89 -1.51 -11.33
N LYS A 70 7.93 -1.55 -12.27
CA LYS A 70 7.95 -2.41 -13.46
C LYS A 70 8.67 -1.76 -14.65
#